data_AF-A0A960U2F2-F1
#
_entry.id   AF-A0A960U2F2-F1
#
_cell.length_a   1.000
_cell.length_b   1.000
_cell.length_c   1.000
_cell.angle_alpha   90.00
_cell.angle_beta   90.00
_cell.angle_gamma   90.00
#
_symmetry.space_group_name_H-M   'P 1'
#
loop_
_entity.id
_entity.type
_entity.pdbx_description
1 polymer ?
#
loop_
_entity_poly.entity_id
_entity_poly.type
_entity_poly.pdbx_seq_one_letter_code
_entity_poly.pdbx_strand_id
1 'polypeptide(L)'
;MKYQIPTFLKRSFSSALRNSKIFFFIFLLFPYTSSLSALQTDTCNKIRKELELLKIETDFQNRKKQADSLSRLKRKTPEEEFKTCAWNYLGENTERLYWFGLFLFDPYYTQNPDYRFAEKVLQKGLTLSIKENQPGQASFYHLIGQVFLREGKKQQAKPYFQKAFQLAEKEYPGTIPAVEEDFYEKIEKLLK
;
A
#
# COMPACT_ATOMS: atom_id res chain seq x y z
N MET A 1 50.54 -9.08 7.11
CA MET A 1 50.01 -10.02 6.10
C MET A 1 49.90 -9.29 4.77
N LYS A 2 50.71 -9.69 3.78
CA LYS A 2 50.71 -9.12 2.41
C LYS A 2 49.75 -9.95 1.54
N TYR A 3 48.70 -9.34 1.01
CA TYR A 3 47.84 -10.00 0.02
C TYR A 3 48.43 -9.79 -1.38
N GLN A 4 48.82 -10.90 -2.04
CA GLN A 4 49.17 -10.93 -3.45
C GLN A 4 47.90 -11.09 -4.29
N ILE A 5 47.76 -10.26 -5.33
CA ILE A 5 46.71 -10.39 -6.34
C ILE A 5 47.16 -11.47 -7.35
N PRO A 6 46.33 -12.49 -7.66
CA PRO A 6 46.72 -13.55 -8.57
C PRO A 6 46.82 -13.08 -10.02
N THR A 7 47.88 -13.54 -10.68
CA THR A 7 48.41 -13.20 -12.00
C THR A 7 47.58 -13.70 -13.20
N PHE A 8 46.26 -13.79 -13.08
CA PHE A 8 45.38 -14.24 -14.18
C PHE A 8 44.71 -13.08 -14.96
N LEU A 9 44.94 -11.83 -14.56
CA LEU A 9 44.58 -10.64 -15.35
C LEU A 9 45.73 -10.22 -16.28
N LYS A 10 46.06 -10.99 -17.32
CA LYS A 10 47.02 -10.49 -18.33
C LYS A 10 46.78 -10.86 -19.79
N ARG A 11 45.67 -11.49 -20.16
CA ARG A 11 45.39 -11.71 -21.58
C ARG A 11 43.90 -11.63 -21.90
N SER A 12 43.62 -10.86 -22.94
CA SER A 12 42.34 -10.58 -23.60
C SER A 12 41.69 -9.26 -23.16
N PHE A 13 41.31 -8.48 -24.18
CA PHE A 13 40.79 -7.10 -24.17
C PHE A 13 41.80 -5.95 -24.26
N SER A 14 42.85 -6.13 -25.07
CA SER A 14 43.26 -5.08 -26.02
C SER A 14 42.44 -5.30 -27.30
N SER A 15 41.44 -4.49 -27.65
CA SER A 15 41.67 -3.34 -28.55
C SER A 15 40.37 -2.61 -28.94
N ALA A 16 39.27 -2.76 -28.20
CA ALA A 16 37.95 -2.25 -28.61
C ALA A 16 37.42 -1.04 -27.81
N LEU A 17 38.26 -0.37 -27.02
CA LEU A 17 37.86 0.82 -26.25
C LEU A 17 38.78 2.02 -26.52
N ARG A 18 39.02 2.31 -27.80
CA ARG A 18 39.65 3.54 -28.24
C ARG A 18 38.70 4.28 -29.17
N ASN A 19 37.58 4.78 -28.64
CA ASN A 19 36.90 5.95 -29.18
C ASN A 19 36.23 6.75 -28.05
N SER A 20 36.99 7.74 -27.63
CA SER A 20 36.81 8.62 -26.48
C SER A 20 35.80 9.72 -26.80
N LYS A 21 34.51 9.46 -26.56
CA LYS A 21 33.50 10.50 -26.20
C LYS A 21 32.40 9.99 -25.25
N ILE A 22 32.22 8.67 -25.12
CA ILE A 22 31.13 8.09 -24.30
C ILE A 22 31.52 7.92 -22.82
N PHE A 23 32.82 7.82 -22.50
CA PHE A 23 33.29 7.59 -21.13
C PHE A 23 33.26 8.85 -20.23
N PHE A 24 33.15 10.04 -20.80
CA PHE A 24 33.18 11.29 -20.02
C PHE A 24 31.80 11.73 -19.51
N PHE A 25 30.71 11.12 -19.99
CA PHE A 25 29.35 11.45 -19.54
C PHE A 25 28.86 10.62 -18.35
N ILE A 26 29.52 9.51 -18.01
CA ILE A 26 29.09 8.63 -16.91
C ILE A 26 29.56 9.14 -15.54
N PHE A 27 30.62 9.95 -15.47
CA PHE A 27 31.17 10.45 -14.20
C PHE A 27 30.52 11.73 -13.66
N LEU A 28 29.76 12.46 -14.49
CA LEU A 28 29.04 13.67 -14.07
C LEU A 28 27.66 13.39 -13.44
N LEU A 29 27.16 12.15 -13.52
CA LEU A 29 25.88 11.74 -12.93
C LEU A 29 26.02 11.05 -11.55
N PHE A 30 27.25 10.67 -11.16
CA PHE A 30 27.51 9.96 -9.90
C PHE A 30 27.28 10.75 -8.59
N PRO A 31 27.50 12.09 -8.51
CA PRO A 31 27.14 12.84 -7.30
C PRO A 31 25.64 13.13 -7.16
N TYR A 32 24.87 13.01 -8.26
CA TYR A 32 23.42 13.22 -8.24
C TYR A 32 22.67 12.00 -7.69
N THR A 33 23.16 10.78 -7.91
CA THR A 33 22.49 9.55 -7.41
C THR A 33 22.65 9.37 -5.90
N SER A 34 23.75 9.85 -5.33
CA SER A 34 24.04 9.75 -3.88
C SER A 34 23.25 10.77 -3.06
N SER A 35 23.06 11.99 -3.57
CA SER A 35 22.21 13.00 -2.93
C SER A 35 20.71 12.69 -3.07
N LEU A 36 20.28 12.18 -4.23
CA LEU A 36 18.89 11.78 -4.46
C LEU A 36 18.47 10.58 -3.61
N SER A 37 19.34 9.57 -3.46
CA SER A 37 19.06 8.41 -2.59
C SER A 37 18.99 8.78 -1.11
N ALA A 38 19.85 9.70 -0.65
CA ALA A 38 19.78 10.23 0.71
C ALA A 38 18.48 11.02 0.98
N LEU A 39 18.04 11.85 0.03
CA LEU A 39 16.78 12.61 0.13
C LEU A 39 15.56 11.68 0.12
N GLN A 40 15.53 10.68 -0.76
CA GLN A 40 14.48 9.66 -0.81
C GLN A 40 14.38 8.88 0.51
N THR A 41 15.53 8.60 1.13
CA THR A 41 15.59 7.92 2.43
C THR A 41 14.98 8.79 3.55
N ASP A 42 15.24 10.09 3.57
CA ASP A 42 14.63 11.03 4.52
C ASP A 42 13.11 11.16 4.32
N THR A 43 12.65 11.25 3.07
CA THR A 43 11.22 11.28 2.75
C THR A 43 10.51 9.98 3.18
N CYS A 44 11.07 8.82 2.85
CA CYS A 44 10.49 7.54 3.28
C CYS A 44 10.45 7.42 4.81
N ASN A 45 11.45 7.92 5.54
CA ASN A 45 11.46 7.93 7.01
C ASN A 45 10.34 8.81 7.58
N LYS A 46 10.08 9.97 6.99
CA LYS A 46 8.94 10.84 7.36
C LYS A 46 7.60 10.14 7.11
N ILE A 47 7.42 9.52 5.95
CA ILE A 47 6.20 8.76 5.61
C ILE A 47 6.00 7.64 6.61
N ARG A 48 7.05 6.86 6.88
CA ARG A 48 7.03 5.78 7.86
C ARG A 48 6.57 6.26 9.24
N LYS A 49 7.11 7.38 9.72
CA LYS A 49 6.74 7.95 11.02
C LYS A 49 5.26 8.30 11.08
N GLU A 50 4.71 8.96 10.05
CA GLU A 50 3.28 9.28 9.98
C GLU A 50 2.41 8.01 9.92
N LEU A 51 2.85 6.98 9.17
CA LEU A 51 2.15 5.70 9.10
C LEU A 51 2.20 4.90 10.40
N GLU A 52 3.28 5.02 11.19
CA GLU A 52 3.38 4.41 12.51
C GLU A 52 2.39 5.02 13.51
N LEU A 53 2.06 6.30 13.35
CA LEU A 53 1.07 6.98 14.19
C LEU A 53 -0.36 6.52 13.89
N LEU A 54 -0.66 6.08 12.66
CA LEU A 54 -1.99 5.55 12.31
C LEU A 54 -2.36 4.24 13.01
N LYS A 55 -1.45 3.64 13.80
CA LYS A 55 -1.74 2.42 14.57
C LYS A 55 -2.72 2.73 15.71
N ILE A 56 -3.74 1.87 15.80
CA ILE A 56 -4.77 1.71 16.85
C ILE A 56 -4.62 2.69 18.02
N GLU A 57 -4.95 3.95 17.75
CA GLU A 57 -5.22 4.92 18.79
C GLU A 57 -6.71 4.83 19.12
N THR A 58 -7.08 4.57 20.36
CA THR A 58 -8.49 4.46 20.76
C THR A 58 -9.24 5.78 20.57
N ASP A 59 -8.52 6.89 20.52
CA ASP A 59 -9.05 8.22 20.23
C ASP A 59 -9.24 8.45 18.71
N PHE A 60 -10.50 8.51 18.29
CA PHE A 60 -10.92 8.83 16.92
C PHE A 60 -10.43 10.19 16.42
N GLN A 61 -10.30 11.20 17.30
CA GLN A 61 -9.86 12.54 16.93
C GLN A 61 -8.37 12.56 16.59
N ASN A 62 -7.55 11.79 17.31
CA ASN A 62 -6.13 11.66 17.03
C ASN A 62 -5.88 10.96 15.68
N ARG A 63 -6.64 9.90 15.38
CA ARG A 63 -6.58 9.25 14.06
C ARG A 63 -6.88 10.20 12.91
N LYS A 64 -7.88 11.07 13.07
CA LYS A 64 -8.21 12.06 12.03
C LYS A 64 -7.06 13.06 11.81
N LYS A 65 -6.48 13.59 12.89
CA LYS A 65 -5.32 14.51 12.82
C LYS A 65 -4.12 13.86 12.13
N GLN A 66 -3.84 12.59 12.43
CA GLN A 66 -2.76 11.83 11.80
C GLN A 66 -3.02 11.61 10.30
N ALA A 67 -4.25 11.23 9.92
CA ALA A 67 -4.64 11.11 8.52
C ALA A 67 -4.53 12.43 7.75
N ASP A 68 -4.86 13.56 8.38
CA ASP A 68 -4.68 14.88 7.77
C ASP A 68 -3.19 15.22 7.59
N SER A 69 -2.33 14.83 8.54
CA SER A 69 -0.88 14.96 8.43
C SER A 69 -0.32 14.14 7.26
N LEU A 70 -0.70 12.87 7.17
CA LEU A 70 -0.31 11.99 6.09
C LEU A 70 -0.83 12.48 4.73
N SER A 71 -2.05 13.04 4.68
CA SER A 71 -2.61 13.65 3.47
C SER A 71 -1.79 14.86 3.00
N ARG A 72 -1.33 15.70 3.94
CA ARG A 72 -0.42 16.82 3.62
C ARG A 72 0.91 16.32 3.06
N LEU A 73 1.46 15.24 3.61
CA LEU A 73 2.69 14.63 3.15
C LEU A 73 2.51 14.03 1.74
N LYS A 74 1.47 13.23 1.52
CA LYS A 74 1.11 12.66 0.21
C LYS A 74 1.02 13.73 -0.89
N ARG A 75 0.50 14.92 -0.59
CA ARG A 75 0.40 16.03 -1.55
C ARG A 75 1.73 16.70 -1.87
N LYS A 76 2.70 16.68 -0.95
CA LYS A 76 4.02 17.32 -1.12
C LYS A 76 5.05 16.38 -1.75
N THR A 77 4.81 15.07 -1.69
CA THR A 77 5.71 14.04 -2.20
C THR A 77 5.28 13.60 -3.61
N PRO A 78 6.21 13.39 -4.55
CA PRO A 78 5.90 12.72 -5.81
C PRO A 78 5.13 11.41 -5.59
N GLU A 79 4.08 11.19 -6.37
CA GLU A 79 3.14 10.09 -6.15
C GLU A 79 3.81 8.72 -6.10
N GLU A 80 4.68 8.43 -7.06
CA GLU A 80 5.42 7.17 -7.14
C GLU A 80 6.37 6.96 -5.95
N GLU A 81 7.00 8.05 -5.47
CA GLU A 81 7.86 7.98 -4.28
C GLU A 81 7.04 7.67 -3.03
N PHE A 82 5.91 8.37 -2.83
CA PHE A 82 5.01 8.13 -1.70
C PHE A 82 4.49 6.69 -1.70
N LYS A 83 4.00 6.21 -2.85
CA LYS A 83 3.48 4.85 -3.02
C LYS A 83 4.55 3.81 -2.75
N THR A 84 5.78 4.03 -3.23
CA THR A 84 6.92 3.13 -3.01
C THR A 84 7.31 3.07 -1.54
N CYS A 85 7.50 4.22 -0.89
CA CYS A 85 7.84 4.29 0.53
C CYS A 85 6.75 3.64 1.39
N ALA A 86 5.48 3.95 1.13
CA ALA A 86 4.35 3.36 1.84
C ALA A 86 4.32 1.85 1.64
N TRP A 87 4.36 1.35 0.40
CA TRP A 87 4.32 -0.07 0.10
C TRP A 87 5.42 -0.87 0.81
N ASN A 88 6.64 -0.33 0.85
CA ASN A 88 7.77 -0.94 1.56
C ASN A 88 7.52 -0.99 3.07
N TYR A 89 6.96 0.08 3.65
CA TYR A 89 6.60 0.11 5.08
C TYR A 89 5.49 -0.88 5.45
N LEU A 90 4.46 -1.02 4.60
CA LEU A 90 3.32 -1.90 4.86
C LEU A 90 3.77 -3.36 5.03
N GLY A 91 4.76 -3.79 4.22
CA GLY A 91 5.34 -5.13 4.34
C GLY A 91 4.30 -6.25 4.24
N GLU A 92 4.50 -7.34 4.97
CA GLU A 92 3.52 -8.42 5.15
C GLU A 92 2.79 -8.27 6.49
N ASN A 93 2.21 -7.09 6.73
CA ASN A 93 1.46 -6.82 7.95
C ASN A 93 0.00 -6.45 7.61
N THR A 94 -0.92 -7.35 7.93
CA THR A 94 -2.36 -7.22 7.61
C THR A 94 -2.98 -5.97 8.26
N GLU A 95 -2.62 -5.64 9.49
CA GLU A 95 -3.13 -4.47 10.20
C GLU A 95 -2.72 -3.16 9.50
N ARG A 96 -1.44 -3.02 9.11
CA ARG A 96 -0.96 -1.86 8.35
C ARG A 96 -1.67 -1.73 7.02
N LEU A 97 -1.84 -2.84 6.31
CA LEU A 97 -2.54 -2.89 5.03
C LEU A 97 -4.01 -2.47 5.19
N TYR A 98 -4.67 -2.91 6.27
CA TYR A 98 -6.05 -2.54 6.59
C TYR A 98 -6.20 -1.03 6.81
N TRP A 99 -5.46 -0.47 7.77
CA TRP A 99 -5.59 0.95 8.12
C TRP A 99 -5.15 1.88 7.00
N PHE A 100 -4.08 1.53 6.29
CA PHE A 100 -3.65 2.32 5.15
C PHE A 100 -4.63 2.20 3.98
N GLY A 101 -5.23 1.03 3.76
CA GLY A 101 -6.32 0.85 2.80
C GLY A 101 -7.49 1.79 3.09
N LEU A 102 -7.97 1.83 4.33
CA LEU A 102 -8.99 2.79 4.78
C LEU A 102 -8.60 4.25 4.52
N PHE A 103 -7.38 4.63 4.90
CA PHE A 103 -6.84 5.97 4.66
C PHE A 103 -6.91 6.38 3.18
N LEU A 104 -6.71 5.44 2.25
CA LEU A 104 -6.63 5.74 0.83
C LEU A 104 -7.99 6.03 0.17
N PHE A 105 -9.13 5.61 0.72
CA PHE A 105 -10.43 5.79 0.04
C PHE A 105 -11.54 6.37 0.92
N ASP A 106 -11.47 6.20 2.24
CA ASP A 106 -12.57 6.57 3.12
C ASP A 106 -12.61 8.10 3.31
N PRO A 107 -13.77 8.76 3.08
CA PRO A 107 -13.90 10.21 3.19
C PRO A 107 -13.65 10.73 4.62
N TYR A 108 -13.75 9.89 5.64
CA TYR A 108 -13.36 10.25 6.99
C TYR A 108 -11.86 10.56 7.05
N TYR A 109 -11.01 9.78 6.38
CA TYR A 109 -9.56 9.91 6.46
C TYR A 109 -8.95 10.77 5.36
N THR A 110 -9.48 10.72 4.13
CA THR A 110 -8.91 11.43 2.98
C THR A 110 -9.95 12.22 2.20
N GLN A 111 -9.53 13.38 1.70
CA GLN A 111 -10.31 14.17 0.72
C GLN A 111 -9.89 13.88 -0.73
N ASN A 112 -8.78 13.18 -0.93
CA ASN A 112 -8.21 12.86 -2.24
C ASN A 112 -8.01 11.35 -2.35
N PRO A 113 -9.10 10.59 -2.59
CA PRO A 113 -9.05 9.13 -2.60
C PRO A 113 -8.20 8.61 -3.76
N ASP A 114 -7.52 7.49 -3.53
CA ASP A 114 -6.81 6.70 -4.54
C ASP A 114 -7.38 5.28 -4.52
N TYR A 115 -8.52 5.10 -5.18
CA TYR A 115 -9.27 3.84 -5.20
C TYR A 115 -8.43 2.68 -5.74
N ARG A 116 -7.63 2.92 -6.78
CA ARG A 116 -6.78 1.90 -7.39
C ARG A 116 -5.69 1.42 -6.44
N PHE A 117 -5.05 2.34 -5.71
CA PHE A 117 -4.05 1.96 -4.73
C PHE A 117 -4.69 1.33 -3.48
N ALA A 118 -5.85 1.80 -3.05
CA ALA A 118 -6.62 1.21 -1.96
C ALA A 118 -6.98 -0.26 -2.26
N GLU A 119 -7.52 -0.54 -3.45
CA GLU A 119 -7.81 -1.90 -3.91
C GLU A 119 -6.56 -2.78 -3.84
N LYS A 120 -5.44 -2.33 -4.40
CA LYS A 120 -4.18 -3.09 -4.42
C LYS A 120 -3.67 -3.41 -3.00
N VAL A 121 -3.72 -2.43 -2.09
CA VAL A 121 -3.30 -2.58 -0.70
C VAL A 121 -4.20 -3.56 0.05
N LEU A 122 -5.52 -3.42 -0.10
CA LEU A 122 -6.51 -4.26 0.58
C LEU A 122 -6.51 -5.70 0.04
N GLN A 123 -6.33 -5.89 -1.27
CA GLN A 123 -6.18 -7.22 -1.87
C GLN A 123 -4.93 -7.94 -1.33
N LYS A 124 -3.81 -7.23 -1.17
CA LYS A 124 -2.62 -7.81 -0.52
C LYS A 124 -2.91 -8.23 0.91
N GLY A 125 -3.62 -7.39 1.69
CA GLY A 125 -4.05 -7.72 3.05
C GLY A 125 -4.95 -8.95 3.10
N LEU A 126 -5.92 -9.04 2.18
CA LEU A 126 -6.79 -10.20 2.03
C LEU A 126 -5.98 -11.47 1.71
N THR A 127 -5.09 -11.42 0.71
CA THR A 127 -4.25 -12.57 0.33
C THR A 127 -3.41 -13.06 1.51
N LEU A 128 -2.80 -12.15 2.27
CA LEU A 128 -2.03 -12.52 3.47
C LEU A 128 -2.94 -13.14 4.55
N SER A 129 -4.10 -12.54 4.81
CA SER A 129 -5.03 -13.06 5.81
C SER A 129 -5.54 -14.48 5.47
N ILE A 130 -5.76 -14.77 4.19
CA ILE A 130 -6.12 -16.12 3.72
C ILE A 130 -4.94 -17.08 3.88
N LYS A 131 -3.75 -16.67 3.41
CA LYS A 131 -2.52 -17.49 3.44
C LYS A 131 -2.15 -17.91 4.86
N GLU A 132 -2.29 -17.00 5.81
CA GLU A 132 -1.89 -17.21 7.21
C GLU A 132 -3.05 -17.64 8.10
N ASN A 133 -4.25 -17.87 7.52
CA ASN A 133 -5.48 -18.18 8.24
C ASN A 133 -5.75 -17.19 9.40
N GLN A 134 -5.44 -15.91 9.17
CA GLN A 134 -5.72 -14.84 10.12
C GLN A 134 -7.21 -14.44 10.08
N PRO A 135 -7.77 -14.01 11.22
CA PRO A 135 -9.11 -13.41 11.25
C PRO A 135 -9.16 -12.10 10.46
N GLY A 136 -10.37 -11.58 10.21
CA GLY A 136 -10.56 -10.28 9.56
C GLY A 136 -10.68 -10.31 8.03
N GLN A 137 -10.75 -11.50 7.41
CA GLN A 137 -11.05 -11.66 5.98
C GLN A 137 -12.35 -10.94 5.59
N ALA A 138 -13.40 -11.08 6.42
CA ALA A 138 -14.67 -10.40 6.23
C ALA A 138 -14.50 -8.89 6.10
N SER A 139 -13.68 -8.28 6.96
CA SER A 139 -13.38 -6.86 6.94
C SER A 139 -12.65 -6.44 5.66
N PHE A 140 -11.68 -7.22 5.17
CA PHE A 140 -11.02 -6.92 3.89
C PHE A 140 -11.98 -7.00 2.70
N TYR A 141 -12.80 -8.05 2.62
CA TYR A 141 -13.85 -8.13 1.58
C TYR A 141 -14.78 -6.91 1.65
N HIS A 142 -15.22 -6.52 2.84
CA HIS A 142 -16.08 -5.36 3.02
C HIS A 142 -15.43 -4.07 2.51
N LEU A 143 -14.18 -3.80 2.90
CA LEU A 143 -13.47 -2.59 2.47
C LEU A 143 -13.23 -2.56 0.95
N ILE A 144 -12.91 -3.69 0.32
CA ILE A 144 -12.77 -3.76 -1.14
C ILE A 144 -14.11 -3.46 -1.82
N GLY A 145 -15.21 -3.99 -1.29
CA GLY A 145 -16.56 -3.63 -1.74
C GLY A 145 -16.83 -2.12 -1.64
N GLN A 146 -16.44 -1.49 -0.52
CA GLN A 146 -16.57 -0.04 -0.35
C GLN A 146 -15.71 0.74 -1.34
N VAL A 147 -14.48 0.30 -1.65
CA VAL A 147 -13.63 0.92 -2.68
C VAL A 147 -14.36 0.95 -4.01
N PHE A 148 -14.86 -0.20 -4.48
CA PHE A 148 -15.61 -0.27 -5.74
C PHE A 148 -16.89 0.57 -5.72
N LEU A 149 -17.62 0.57 -4.61
CA LEU A 149 -18.83 1.37 -4.46
C LEU A 149 -18.53 2.86 -4.58
N ARG A 150 -17.49 3.34 -3.89
CA ARG A 150 -17.06 4.75 -3.91
C ARG A 150 -16.50 5.17 -5.28
N GLU A 151 -15.90 4.23 -6.01
CA GLU A 151 -15.48 4.42 -7.41
C GLU A 151 -16.66 4.35 -8.41
N GLY A 152 -17.90 4.12 -7.94
CA GLY A 152 -19.10 4.01 -8.79
C GLY A 152 -19.27 2.65 -9.48
N LYS A 153 -18.39 1.68 -9.20
CA LYS A 153 -18.39 0.34 -9.81
C LYS A 153 -19.25 -0.64 -9.00
N LYS A 154 -20.54 -0.32 -8.91
CA LYS A 154 -21.50 -1.04 -8.05
C LYS A 154 -21.58 -2.56 -8.34
N GLN A 155 -21.53 -2.94 -9.62
CA GLN A 155 -21.54 -4.36 -10.02
C GLN A 155 -20.29 -5.12 -9.55
N GLN A 156 -19.15 -4.45 -9.48
CA GLN A 156 -17.92 -5.05 -8.94
C GLN A 156 -17.96 -5.13 -7.42
N ALA A 157 -18.60 -4.17 -6.74
CA ALA A 157 -18.73 -4.15 -5.28
C ALA A 157 -19.58 -5.30 -4.72
N LYS A 158 -20.67 -5.68 -5.42
CA LYS A 158 -21.65 -6.68 -4.98
C LYS A 158 -20.99 -7.99 -4.47
N PRO A 159 -20.19 -8.73 -5.27
CA PRO A 159 -19.62 -10.00 -4.81
C PRO A 159 -18.73 -9.87 -3.58
N TYR A 160 -18.04 -8.74 -3.39
CA TYR A 160 -17.22 -8.51 -2.19
C TYR A 160 -18.07 -8.34 -0.94
N PHE A 161 -19.18 -7.58 -1.01
CA PHE A 161 -20.09 -7.44 0.12
C PHE A 161 -20.78 -8.76 0.48
N GLN A 162 -21.21 -9.54 -0.52
CA GLN A 162 -21.80 -10.86 -0.29
C GLN A 162 -20.81 -11.80 0.42
N LYS A 163 -19.53 -11.79 -0.01
CA LYS A 163 -18.50 -12.62 0.60
C LYS A 163 -18.14 -12.17 2.02
N ALA A 164 -18.05 -10.86 2.26
CA ALA A 164 -17.80 -10.31 3.58
C ALA A 164 -18.86 -10.77 4.60
N PHE A 165 -20.13 -10.70 4.20
CA PHE A 165 -21.25 -11.10 5.04
C PHE A 165 -21.25 -12.61 5.33
N GLN A 166 -21.11 -13.46 4.31
CA GLN A 166 -21.05 -14.91 4.48
C GLN A 166 -19.97 -15.35 5.49
N LEU A 167 -18.82 -14.67 5.47
CA LEU A 167 -17.74 -14.94 6.42
C LEU A 167 -18.09 -14.46 7.83
N ALA A 168 -18.65 -13.27 7.95
CA ALA A 168 -19.05 -12.70 9.24
C ALA A 168 -20.15 -13.53 9.92
N GLU A 169 -21.13 -14.02 9.16
CA GLU A 169 -22.19 -14.91 9.65
C GLU A 169 -21.63 -16.25 10.12
N LYS A 170 -20.67 -16.82 9.38
CA LYS A 170 -19.99 -18.05 9.79
C LYS A 170 -19.19 -17.88 11.09
N GLU A 171 -18.56 -16.73 11.29
CA GLU A 171 -17.75 -16.43 12.47
C GLU A 171 -18.63 -16.13 13.70
N TYR A 172 -19.78 -15.45 13.50
CA TYR A 172 -20.69 -15.05 14.57
C TYR A 172 -22.17 -15.36 14.25
N PRO A 173 -22.56 -16.64 14.19
CA PRO A 173 -23.91 -17.04 13.81
C PRO A 173 -24.96 -16.47 14.76
N GLY A 174 -26.00 -15.81 14.22
CA GLY A 174 -27.12 -15.26 14.98
C GLY A 174 -26.88 -13.91 15.68
N THR A 175 -25.67 -13.34 15.61
CA THR A 175 -25.40 -11.94 16.04
C THR A 175 -25.62 -10.92 14.93
N ILE A 176 -25.51 -11.39 13.69
CA ILE A 176 -25.96 -10.74 12.48
C ILE A 176 -27.36 -11.32 12.23
N PRO A 177 -28.41 -10.53 12.01
CA PRO A 177 -29.75 -11.05 11.71
C PRO A 177 -29.60 -12.15 10.67
N ALA A 178 -29.93 -13.39 11.05
CA ALA A 178 -29.78 -14.59 10.21
C ALA A 178 -30.34 -14.26 8.84
N VAL A 179 -29.52 -14.39 7.78
CA VAL A 179 -29.76 -13.89 6.41
C VAL A 179 -31.21 -13.40 6.25
N GLU A 180 -31.49 -12.12 6.57
CA GLU A 180 -32.81 -11.61 6.23
C GLU A 180 -32.93 -11.79 4.70
N GLU A 181 -34.03 -12.35 4.21
CA GLU A 181 -34.22 -12.58 2.77
C GLU A 181 -33.97 -11.29 1.96
N ASP A 182 -34.19 -10.13 2.60
CA ASP A 182 -33.97 -8.81 2.06
C ASP A 182 -32.50 -8.32 2.13
N PHE A 183 -31.53 -9.07 2.66
CA PHE A 183 -30.13 -8.62 2.77
C PHE A 183 -29.53 -8.31 1.40
N TYR A 184 -29.75 -9.20 0.43
CA TYR A 184 -29.32 -8.96 -0.94
C TYR A 184 -30.11 -7.81 -1.56
N GLU A 185 -31.37 -7.59 -1.17
CA GLU A 185 -32.16 -6.43 -1.58
C GLU A 185 -31.64 -5.12 -0.96
N LYS A 186 -31.15 -5.15 0.29
CA LYS A 186 -30.49 -4.03 0.98
C LYS A 186 -29.16 -3.69 0.33
N ILE A 187 -28.34 -4.71 0.00
CA ILE A 187 -27.15 -4.51 -0.83
C ILE A 187 -27.58 -3.91 -2.17
N GLU A 188 -28.58 -4.46 -2.84
CA GLU A 188 -29.04 -3.92 -4.13
C GLU A 188 -29.57 -2.49 -4.02
N LYS A 189 -30.21 -2.11 -2.91
CA LYS A 189 -30.65 -0.75 -2.63
C LYS A 189 -29.47 0.19 -2.36
N LEU A 190 -28.45 -0.25 -1.63
CA LEU A 190 -27.20 0.48 -1.44
C LEU A 190 -26.43 0.64 -2.76
N LEU A 191 -26.62 -0.30 -3.69
CA LEU A 191 -26.02 -0.34 -5.01
C LEU A 191 -26.92 0.23 -6.13
N LYS A 192 -28.06 0.87 -5.81
CA LYS A 192 -28.88 1.64 -6.75
C LYS A 192 -28.50 3.11 -6.72
#